data_AF-A0A8H3L645-F1
#
_entry.id   AF-A0A8H3L645-F1
#
_cell.length_a   1.000
_cell.length_b   1.000
_cell.length_c   1.000
_cell.angle_alpha   90.00
_cell.angle_beta   90.00
_cell.angle_gamma   90.00
#
_symmetry.space_group_name_H-M   'P 1'
#
loop_
_entity.id
_entity.type
_entity.pdbx_description
1 polymer ?
#
loop_
_entity_poly.entity_id
_entity_poly.type
_entity_poly.pdbx_seq_one_letter_code
_entity_poly.pdbx_strand_id
1 'polypeptide(L)' 'MQDDINTKALAYIQKCEGKCLAKVSPNTYLWACKKGHQWKAPYKNMKQNYRWCNICPNILKKTCWDIFEDLLHKEFPL' A
#
# COMPACT_ATOMS: atom_id res chain seq x y z
N MET A 1 0.25 14.20 22.28
CA MET A 1 -1.18 13.95 21.95
C MET A 1 -1.27 13.49 20.49
N GLN A 2 -0.89 12.25 20.16
CA GLN A 2 -1.24 11.65 18.87
C GLN A 2 -1.17 10.11 18.94
N ASP A 3 -1.64 9.51 20.03
CA ASP A 3 -1.50 8.07 20.27
C ASP A 3 -2.87 7.40 20.41
N ASP A 4 -3.71 7.53 19.38
CA ASP A 4 -4.82 6.59 19.19
C ASP A 4 -5.23 6.51 17.71
N ILE A 5 -4.25 6.23 16.85
CA ILE A 5 -4.55 5.75 15.49
C ILE A 5 -4.83 4.25 15.61
N ASN A 6 -5.97 3.90 16.21
CA ASN A 6 -6.69 2.63 16.15
C ASN A 6 -5.82 1.37 15.89
N THR A 7 -5.62 0.53 16.91
CA THR A 7 -4.90 -0.76 16.89
C THR A 7 -5.21 -1.64 15.68
N LYS A 8 -6.43 -1.57 15.13
CA LYS A 8 -6.86 -2.33 13.94
C LYS A 8 -6.27 -1.79 12.62
N ALA A 9 -6.10 -0.48 12.49
CA ALA A 9 -5.48 0.13 11.32
C ALA A 9 -3.97 -0.15 11.29
N LEU A 10 -3.30 -0.11 12.45
CA LEU A 10 -1.87 -0.42 12.60
C LEU A 10 -1.53 -1.85 12.17
N ALA A 11 -2.34 -2.84 12.55
CA ALA A 11 -2.13 -4.24 12.15
C ALA A 11 -2.19 -4.45 10.62
N TYR A 12 -3.04 -3.69 9.92
CA TYR A 12 -3.17 -3.81 8.46
C TYR A 12 -2.07 -3.05 7.72
N ILE A 13 -1.57 -1.94 8.27
CA ILE A 13 -0.45 -1.17 7.71
C ILE A 13 0.84 -2.00 7.62
N GLN A 14 1.10 -2.85 8.62
CA GLN A 14 2.30 -3.70 8.65
C GLN A 14 2.41 -4.62 7.43
N LYS A 15 1.27 -4.98 6.81
CA LYS A 15 1.23 -5.83 5.61
C LYS A 15 1.50 -5.07 4.31
N CYS A 16 1.42 -3.75 4.30
CA CYS A 16 1.39 -2.96 3.06
C CYS A 16 2.45 -1.86 2.97
N GLU A 17 3.49 -1.90 3.81
CA GLU A 17 4.54 -0.86 3.89
C GLU A 17 3.96 0.57 3.85
N GLY A 18 2.79 0.75 4.45
CA GLY A 18 2.01 1.98 4.39
C GLY A 18 2.11 2.80 5.66
N LYS A 19 1.34 3.89 5.74
CA LYS A 19 1.08 4.65 6.97
C LYS A 19 -0.37 5.10 7.01
N CYS A 20 -0.95 5.16 8.20
CA CYS A 20 -2.20 5.89 8.44
C CYS A 20 -1.81 7.25 9.00
N LEU A 21 -2.23 8.30 8.31
CA LEU A 21 -1.88 9.67 8.64
C LEU A 21 -2.86 10.27 9.65
N ALA A 22 -4.17 10.00 9.47
CA ALA A 22 -5.20 10.55 10.34
C ALA A 22 -6.51 9.77 10.24
N LYS A 23 -7.35 9.87 11.27
CA LYS A 23 -8.75 9.45 11.23
C LYS A 23 -9.60 10.65 10.82
N VAL A 24 -10.24 10.56 9.64
CA VAL A 24 -11.04 11.67 9.07
C VAL A 24 -12.50 11.56 9.49
N SER A 25 -13.00 10.35 9.72
CA SER A 25 -14.38 10.08 10.15
C SER A 25 -14.42 8.76 10.95
N PRO A 26 -15.54 8.38 11.59
CA PRO A 26 -15.61 7.17 12.42
C PRO A 26 -15.07 5.91 11.73
N ASN A 27 -15.33 5.79 10.43
CA ASN A 27 -14.93 4.65 9.60
C ASN A 27 -13.91 4.99 8.52
N THR A 28 -13.53 6.25 8.34
CA THR A 28 -12.70 6.75 7.23
C THR A 28 -11.37 7.26 7.73
N TYR A 29 -10.30 6.82 7.07
CA TYR A 29 -8.93 7.17 7.43
C TYR A 29 -8.22 7.78 6.23
N LEU A 30 -7.24 8.63 6.52
CA LEU A 30 -6.28 9.14 5.57
C LEU A 30 -5.08 8.19 5.55
N TRP A 31 -4.86 7.54 4.42
CA TRP A 31 -3.80 6.58 4.22
C TRP A 31 -2.66 7.20 3.41
N ALA A 32 -1.45 6.67 3.58
CA ALA A 32 -0.31 6.94 2.74
C ALA A 32 0.41 5.63 2.37
N CYS A 33 0.88 5.51 1.13
CA CYS A 33 1.78 4.42 0.73
C CYS A 33 3.25 4.83 0.81
N LYS A 34 4.17 3.86 0.66
CA LYS A 34 5.62 4.10 0.60
C LYS A 34 6.06 5.13 -0.44
N LYS A 35 5.34 5.24 -1.56
CA LYS A 35 5.61 6.23 -2.61
C LYS A 35 5.10 7.65 -2.26
N GLY A 36 4.47 7.84 -1.11
CA GLY A 36 3.95 9.14 -0.66
C GLY A 36 2.55 9.48 -1.16
N HIS A 37 1.89 8.61 -1.93
CA HIS A 37 0.51 8.83 -2.34
C HIS A 37 -0.43 8.81 -1.13
N GLN A 38 -1.37 9.76 -1.08
CA GLN A 38 -2.34 9.87 0.01
C GLN A 38 -3.77 9.73 -0.51
N TRP A 39 -4.62 9.02 0.22
CA TRP A 39 -6.03 8.88 -0.14
C TRP A 39 -6.90 8.65 1.09
N LYS A 40 -8.17 9.05 1.01
CA LYS A 40 -9.17 8.83 2.05
C LYS A 40 -9.95 7.57 1.72
N ALA A 41 -9.93 6.57 2.60
CA ALA A 41 -10.71 5.35 2.41
C ALA A 41 -11.12 4.73 3.75
N PRO A 42 -12.25 4.03 3.80
CA PRO A 42 -12.62 3.30 4.99
C PRO A 42 -11.81 2.01 5.12
N TYR A 43 -11.50 1.63 6.37
CA TYR A 43 -10.72 0.42 6.67
C TYR A 43 -11.33 -0.85 6.06
N LYS A 44 -12.67 -0.96 6.05
CA LYS A 44 -13.39 -2.08 5.45
C LYS A 44 -13.09 -2.24 3.96
N ASN A 45 -13.06 -1.14 3.21
CA ASN A 45 -12.76 -1.16 1.77
C ASN A 45 -11.31 -1.58 1.52
N MET A 46 -10.39 -1.15 2.39
CA MET A 46 -8.99 -1.54 2.30
C MET A 46 -8.83 -3.05 2.52
N LYS A 47 -9.50 -3.63 3.53
CA LYS A 47 -9.46 -5.08 3.78
C LYS A 47 -10.09 -5.90 2.66
N GLN A 48 -11.17 -5.40 2.05
CA GLN A 48 -11.92 -6.12 1.00
C GLN A 48 -11.31 -5.98 -0.39
N ASN A 49 -10.73 -4.82 -0.70
CA ASN A 49 -10.07 -4.59 -1.97
C ASN A 49 -8.61 -5.02 -1.88
N TYR A 50 -8.19 -5.98 -2.72
CA TYR A 50 -6.78 -6.42 -2.84
C TYR A 50 -5.82 -5.31 -3.33
N ARG A 51 -6.28 -4.06 -3.47
CA ARG A 51 -5.51 -2.92 -3.93
C ARG A 51 -5.27 -1.96 -2.77
N TRP A 52 -4.06 -2.00 -2.21
CA TRP A 52 -3.66 -1.13 -1.11
C TRP A 52 -3.65 0.35 -1.53
N CYS A 53 -2.98 0.71 -2.62
CA CYS A 53 -2.94 2.08 -3.12
C CYS A 53 -3.63 2.17 -4.47
N ASN A 54 -4.63 3.05 -4.56
CA ASN A 54 -5.38 3.32 -5.78
C ASN A 54 -4.56 4.09 -6.84
N ILE A 55 -3.58 4.87 -6.39
CA ILE A 55 -2.69 5.66 -7.25
C ILE A 55 -1.48 4.84 -7.69
N CYS A 56 -1.01 3.88 -6.88
CA CYS A 56 0.09 3.04 -7.28
C CYS A 56 -0.30 2.21 -8.53
N PRO A 57 0.62 2.10 -9.51
CA PRO A 57 0.45 1.12 -10.56
C PRO A 57 0.31 -0.26 -9.91
N ASN A 58 -0.68 -1.03 -10.37
CA ASN A 58 -0.88 -2.39 -9.92
C ASN A 58 0.24 -3.22 -10.55
N ILE A 59 1.40 -3.30 -9.88
CA ILE A 59 2.53 -4.12 -10.32
C ILE A 59 2.20 -5.58 -10.00
N LEU A 60 1.18 -6.11 -10.68
CA LEU A 60 0.88 -7.55 -10.77
C LEU A 60 1.23 -8.09 -12.16
N LYS A 61 2.07 -7.37 -12.90
CA LYS A 61 2.73 -7.89 -14.09
C LYS A 61 4.20 -7.51 -14.00
N LYS A 62 4.94 -8.27 -13.19
CA LYS A 62 6.32 -8.55 -13.56
C LYS A 62 6.21 -9.34 -14.87
N THR A 63 6.74 -8.79 -15.94
CA THR A 63 6.95 -9.56 -17.16
C THR A 63 7.88 -10.73 -16.84
N CYS A 64 7.88 -11.77 -17.67
CA CYS A 64 8.85 -12.86 -17.54
C CYS A 64 10.29 -12.30 -17.47
N TRP A 65 10.50 -11.19 -18.15
CA TRP A 65 11.75 -10.44 -18.22
C TRP A 65 12.20 -9.88 -16.86
N ASP A 66 11.31 -9.20 -16.12
CA ASP A 66 11.60 -8.69 -14.77
C ASP A 66 12.00 -9.82 -13.79
N ILE A 67 11.44 -11.02 -13.97
CA ILE A 67 11.79 -12.20 -13.16
C ILE A 67 13.18 -12.71 -13.53
N PHE A 68 13.53 -12.73 -14.82
CA PHE A 68 14.84 -13.18 -15.28
C PHE A 68 15.96 -12.24 -14.84
N GLU A 69 15.75 -10.92 -14.88
CA GLU A 69 16.74 -9.95 -14.38
C GLU A 69 16.99 -10.13 -12.87
N ASP A 70 15.93 -10.31 -12.08
CA ASP A 70 16.00 -10.57 -10.64
C ASP A 70 16.80 -11.85 -10.31
N LEU A 71 16.57 -12.94 -11.06
CA LEU A 71 17.23 -14.24 -10.83
C LEU A 71 18.69 -14.26 -11.29
N LEU A 72 18.98 -13.54 -12.38
CA LEU A 72 20.28 -13.60 -13.04
C LEU A 72 21.21 -12.47 -12.60
N HIS A 73 20.68 -11.47 -11.86
CA HIS A 73 21.40 -10.25 -11.46
C HIS A 73 22.11 -9.59 -12.64
N LYS A 74 21.44 -9.59 -13.80
CA LYS A 74 21.95 -9.07 -15.07
C LYS A 74 20.86 -8.30 -15.78
N GLU A 75 21.23 -7.15 -16.32
CA GLU A 75 20.38 -6.35 -17.19
C GLU A 75 20.44 -6.91 -18.61
N PHE A 76 19.29 -7.15 -19.23
CA PHE A 76 19.23 -7.53 -20.63
C PHE A 76 18.89 -6.28 -21.47
N PRO A 77 19.56 -6.01 -22.59
CA PRO A 77 19.12 -4.95 -23.48
C PRO A 77 17.88 -5.40 -24.29
N LEU A 78 16.90 -4.49 -24.44
CA LEU A 78 15.72 -4.63 -25.31
C LEU A 78 16.10 -4.76 -26.79
#